data_AF-A0A524CKL8-F1
#
_entry.id   AF-A0A524CKL8-F1
#
_cell.length_a   1.000
_cell.length_b   1.000
_cell.length_c   1.000
_cell.angle_alpha   90.00
_cell.angle_beta   90.00
_cell.angle_gamma   90.00
#
_symmetry.space_group_name_H-M   'P 1'
#
loop_
_entity.id
_entity.type
_entity.pdbx_description
1 polymer ?
#
loop_
_entity_poly.entity_id
_entity_poly.type
_entity_poly.pdbx_seq_one_letter_code
_entity_poly.pdbx_strand_id
1 'polypeptide(L)'
;MNQIYIPKAVFNEVVEEGKSKNYSEAFIVERFIKENKIIISNLGSFDESFYPPLGRGELESLELAKQKQDLLLIDEKKARNIAQILNIEHQTTLATIFELLISRNIDFLDYKSNLKSYAENSWISADIIQEYIEKGEKYGR
;
A
#
# COMPACT_ATOMS: atom_id res chain seq x y z
N MET A 1 10.72 -3.38 15.56
CA MET A 1 9.39 -2.86 15.14
C MET A 1 9.57 -2.34 13.73
N ASN A 2 8.80 -2.87 12.77
CA ASN A 2 8.80 -2.31 11.42
C ASN A 2 7.98 -1.03 11.46
N GLN A 3 8.58 0.08 11.01
CA GLN A 3 7.97 1.39 10.98
C GLN A 3 7.35 1.62 9.61
N ILE A 4 6.11 2.10 9.56
CA ILE A 4 5.47 2.47 8.29
C ILE A 4 5.77 3.94 8.00
N TYR A 5 6.20 4.22 6.78
CA TYR A 5 6.42 5.58 6.28
C TYR A 5 5.43 5.89 5.16
N ILE A 6 4.93 7.12 5.15
CA ILE A 6 4.22 7.67 3.99
C ILE A 6 4.90 8.99 3.57
N PRO A 7 4.98 9.28 2.26
CA PRO A 7 5.46 10.59 1.83
C PRO A 7 4.43 11.70 2.12
N LYS A 8 4.90 12.95 2.15
CA LYS A 8 4.04 14.12 2.40
C LYS A 8 2.89 14.23 1.38
N ALA A 9 3.11 13.89 0.11
CA ALA A 9 2.04 13.89 -0.88
C ALA A 9 0.91 12.91 -0.55
N VAL A 10 1.22 11.69 -0.11
CA VAL A 10 0.22 10.70 0.32
C VAL A 10 -0.53 11.20 1.55
N PHE A 11 0.16 11.83 2.51
CA PHE A 11 -0.51 12.44 3.66
C PHE A 11 -1.49 13.54 3.24
N ASN A 12 -1.08 14.46 2.36
CA ASN A 12 -1.93 15.55 1.90
C ASN A 12 -3.18 15.01 1.19
N GLU A 13 -3.01 14.03 0.29
CA GLU A 13 -4.13 13.44 -0.46
C GLU A 13 -5.06 12.61 0.46
N VAL A 14 -4.51 11.65 1.19
CA VAL A 14 -5.30 10.67 1.94
C VAL A 14 -5.88 11.27 3.22
N VAL A 15 -5.16 12.18 3.87
CA VAL A 15 -5.57 12.75 5.17
C VAL A 15 -6.14 14.15 5.01
N GLU A 16 -5.42 15.10 4.41
CA GLU A 16 -5.90 16.49 4.34
C GLU A 16 -7.10 16.61 3.40
N GLU A 17 -6.97 16.15 2.15
CA GLU A 17 -8.08 16.14 1.20
C GLU A 17 -9.12 15.08 1.52
N GLY A 18 -8.70 13.89 1.97
CA GLY A 18 -9.64 12.83 2.37
C GLY A 18 -10.62 13.26 3.46
N LYS A 19 -10.15 14.02 4.47
CA LYS A 19 -11.02 14.60 5.51
C LYS A 19 -11.97 15.66 4.96
N SER A 20 -11.53 16.51 4.04
CA SER A 20 -12.41 17.52 3.44
C SER A 20 -13.53 16.89 2.60
N LYS A 21 -13.28 15.70 2.05
CA LYS A 21 -14.25 14.84 1.35
C LYS A 21 -15.04 13.90 2.28
N ASN A 22 -14.79 13.96 3.60
CA ASN A 22 -15.43 13.14 4.63
C ASN A 22 -15.25 11.61 4.43
N TYR A 23 -14.09 11.19 3.90
CA TYR A 23 -13.73 9.78 3.83
C TYR A 23 -13.33 9.25 5.21
N SER A 24 -13.98 8.18 5.65
CA SER A 24 -13.82 7.62 7.00
C SER A 24 -12.38 7.14 7.26
N GLU A 25 -11.74 6.64 6.20
CA GLU A 25 -10.39 6.10 6.16
C GLU A 25 -9.35 7.19 6.47
N ALA A 26 -9.61 8.44 6.09
CA ALA A 26 -8.72 9.57 6.36
C ALA A 26 -8.52 9.77 7.87
N PHE A 27 -9.59 9.59 8.67
CA PHE A 27 -9.53 9.69 10.12
C PHE A 27 -8.80 8.49 10.76
N ILE A 28 -8.88 7.30 10.16
CA ILE A 28 -8.14 6.10 10.60
C ILE A 28 -6.65 6.31 10.41
N VAL A 29 -6.23 6.76 9.22
CA VAL A 29 -4.83 7.04 8.90
C VAL A 29 -4.29 8.16 9.80
N GLU A 30 -5.05 9.24 10.01
CA GLU A 30 -4.66 10.32 10.92
C GLU A 30 -4.42 9.80 12.35
N ARG A 31 -5.29 8.92 12.85
CA ARG A 31 -5.10 8.30 14.17
C ARG A 31 -3.81 7.49 14.23
N PHE A 32 -3.51 6.68 13.22
CA PHE A 32 -2.26 5.91 13.20
C PHE A 32 -1.00 6.79 13.11
N ILE A 33 -1.10 7.96 12.49
CA ILE A 33 -0.03 8.97 12.52
C ILE A 33 0.14 9.52 13.94
N LYS A 34 -0.96 9.91 14.60
CA LYS A 34 -0.94 10.41 16.00
C LYS A 34 -0.40 9.39 17.00
N GLU A 35 -0.62 8.10 16.73
CA GLU A 35 -0.10 6.97 17.51
C GLU A 35 1.35 6.58 17.13
N ASN A 36 2.02 7.34 16.26
CA ASN A 36 3.36 7.05 15.73
C ASN A 36 3.52 5.69 15.01
N LYS A 37 2.40 5.08 14.59
CA LYS A 37 2.41 3.84 13.79
C LYS A 37 2.75 4.12 12.33
N ILE A 38 2.41 5.31 11.84
CA ILE A 38 2.77 5.82 10.51
C ILE A 38 3.56 7.11 10.70
N ILE A 39 4.74 7.21 10.07
CA ILE A 39 5.56 8.41 10.06
C ILE A 39 5.44 9.10 8.71
N ILE A 40 5.13 10.39 8.74
CA ILE A 40 5.16 11.24 7.55
C ILE A 40 6.62 11.58 7.25
N SER A 41 7.10 11.27 6.06
CA SER A 41 8.44 11.60 5.59
C SER A 41 8.38 12.69 4.53
N ASN A 42 9.13 13.78 4.75
CA ASN A 42 9.33 14.80 3.74
C ASN A 42 10.51 14.38 2.86
N LEU A 43 10.30 14.37 1.54
CA LEU A 43 11.38 14.19 0.58
C LEU A 43 12.01 15.55 0.26
N GLY A 44 13.33 15.54 0.05
CA GLY A 44 14.00 16.64 -0.65
C GLY A 44 13.59 16.68 -2.12
N SER A 45 14.14 17.63 -2.87
CA SER A 45 14.00 17.64 -4.33
C SER A 45 14.65 16.39 -4.92
N PHE A 46 13.97 15.74 -5.85
CA PHE A 46 14.49 14.62 -6.63
C PHE A 46 14.19 14.83 -8.10
N ASP A 47 14.95 14.16 -8.96
CA ASP A 47 14.75 14.29 -10.41
C ASP A 47 13.58 13.41 -10.87
N GLU A 48 12.47 14.06 -11.17
CA GLU A 48 11.25 13.41 -11.64
C GLU A 48 11.32 12.99 -13.12
N SER A 49 12.30 13.50 -13.89
CA SER A 49 12.37 13.26 -15.34
C SER A 49 12.59 11.79 -15.73
N PHE A 50 13.10 10.98 -14.79
CA PHE A 50 13.29 9.54 -14.95
C PHE A 50 12.01 8.72 -14.77
N TYR A 51 10.95 9.33 -14.25
CA TYR A 51 9.69 8.65 -13.99
C TYR A 51 8.66 8.92 -15.10
N PRO A 52 7.84 7.93 -15.49
CA PRO A 52 6.70 8.19 -16.34
C PRO A 52 5.68 9.06 -15.60
N PRO A 53 4.67 9.62 -16.30
CA PRO A 53 3.57 10.33 -15.67
C PRO A 53 2.87 9.42 -14.64
N LEU A 54 3.03 9.77 -13.37
CA LEU A 54 2.48 9.13 -12.18
C LEU A 54 1.90 10.20 -11.25
N GLY A 55 0.99 9.80 -10.38
CA GLY A 55 0.49 10.67 -9.32
C GLY A 55 1.62 11.08 -8.38
N ARG A 56 1.49 12.27 -7.75
CA ARG A 56 2.53 12.78 -6.86
C ARG A 56 2.82 11.83 -5.70
N GLY A 57 1.77 11.22 -5.12
CA GLY A 57 1.92 10.22 -4.05
C GLY A 57 2.70 8.97 -4.49
N GLU A 58 2.52 8.52 -5.74
CA GLU A 58 3.21 7.36 -6.30
C GLU A 58 4.70 7.65 -6.53
N LEU A 59 5.01 8.81 -7.13
CA LEU A 59 6.38 9.28 -7.36
C LEU A 59 7.15 9.40 -6.05
N GLU A 60 6.56 10.08 -5.07
CA GLU A 60 7.19 10.24 -3.77
C GLU A 60 7.33 8.89 -3.03
N SER A 61 6.36 7.98 -3.16
CA SER A 61 6.48 6.65 -2.52
C SER A 61 7.61 5.82 -3.12
N LEU A 62 7.77 5.84 -4.45
CA LEU A 62 8.88 5.18 -5.15
C LEU A 62 10.24 5.74 -4.69
N GLU A 63 10.39 7.07 -4.70
CA GLU A 63 11.64 7.71 -4.31
C GLU A 63 11.95 7.47 -2.82
N LEU A 64 10.93 7.53 -1.96
CA LEU A 64 11.10 7.26 -0.53
C LEU A 64 11.55 5.82 -0.25
N ALA A 65 10.90 4.84 -0.90
CA ALA A 65 11.28 3.43 -0.77
C ALA A 65 12.71 3.19 -1.27
N LYS A 66 13.08 3.81 -2.40
CA LYS A 66 14.45 3.75 -2.94
C LYS A 66 15.49 4.32 -1.98
N GLN A 67 15.24 5.47 -1.38
CA GLN A 67 16.17 6.12 -0.45
C GLN A 67 16.32 5.34 0.86
N LYS A 68 15.24 4.72 1.35
CA LYS A 68 15.25 3.93 2.58
C LYS A 68 15.67 2.48 2.40
N GLN A 69 15.63 1.98 1.16
CA GLN A 69 15.80 0.56 0.85
C GLN A 69 14.78 -0.32 1.58
N ASP A 70 13.55 0.18 1.69
CA ASP A 70 12.42 -0.48 2.36
C ASP A 70 11.42 -1.06 1.35
N LEU A 71 10.61 -2.03 1.80
CA LEU A 71 9.49 -2.58 1.04
C LEU A 71 8.47 -1.49 0.69
N LEU A 72 8.17 -1.35 -0.60
CA LEU A 72 7.13 -0.45 -1.12
C LEU A 72 5.76 -1.15 -1.21
N LEU A 73 4.75 -0.62 -0.53
CA LEU A 73 3.35 -1.06 -0.73
C LEU A 73 2.68 -0.21 -1.82
N ILE A 74 2.33 -0.80 -2.97
CA ILE A 74 1.77 -0.05 -4.09
C ILE A 74 0.90 -0.89 -5.06
N ASP A 75 -0.31 -0.39 -5.35
CA ASP A 75 -1.28 -1.05 -6.23
C ASP A 75 -1.37 -0.45 -7.64
N GLU A 76 -0.78 0.71 -7.91
CA GLU A 76 -0.75 1.27 -9.26
C GLU A 76 0.18 0.45 -10.16
N LYS A 77 -0.35 -0.06 -11.29
CA LYS A 77 0.38 -0.94 -12.20
C LYS A 77 1.62 -0.26 -12.79
N LYS A 78 1.51 1.00 -13.21
CA LYS A 78 2.65 1.74 -13.76
C LYS A 78 3.75 1.91 -12.70
N ALA A 79 3.37 2.23 -11.47
CA ALA A 79 4.33 2.41 -10.39
C ALA A 79 5.03 1.09 -10.00
N ARG A 80 4.30 -0.05 -9.97
CA ARG A 80 4.93 -1.38 -9.78
C ARG A 80 5.94 -1.72 -10.87
N ASN A 81 5.61 -1.43 -12.13
CA ASN A 81 6.56 -1.67 -13.23
C ASN A 81 7.85 -0.85 -13.04
N ILE A 82 7.73 0.39 -12.58
CA ILE A 82 8.90 1.22 -12.25
C ILE A 82 9.66 0.68 -11.05
N ALA A 83 8.99 0.27 -9.98
CA ALA A 83 9.64 -0.38 -8.84
C ALA A 83 10.45 -1.60 -9.29
N GLN A 84 9.89 -2.43 -10.17
CA GLN A 84 10.60 -3.58 -10.76
C GLN A 84 11.83 -3.16 -11.58
N ILE A 85 11.71 -2.15 -12.46
CA ILE A 85 12.85 -1.64 -13.26
C ILE A 85 13.96 -1.09 -12.37
N LEU A 86 13.59 -0.42 -11.28
CA LEU A 86 14.52 0.17 -10.31
C LEU A 86 15.02 -0.82 -9.26
N ASN A 87 14.62 -2.09 -9.32
CA ASN A 87 14.91 -3.13 -8.30
C ASN A 87 14.49 -2.72 -6.88
N ILE A 88 13.37 -2.01 -6.76
CA ILE A 88 12.73 -1.70 -5.47
C ILE A 88 11.81 -2.86 -5.13
N GLU A 89 12.04 -3.47 -3.96
CA GLU A 89 11.15 -4.50 -3.43
C GLU A 89 9.76 -3.90 -3.21
N HIS A 90 8.72 -4.56 -3.70
CA HIS A 90 7.36 -4.01 -3.63
C HIS A 90 6.31 -5.11 -3.50
N GLN A 91 5.15 -4.72 -2.96
CA GLN A 91 4.04 -5.61 -2.65
C GLN A 91 2.70 -4.91 -2.84
N THR A 92 1.68 -5.66 -3.26
CA THR A 92 0.30 -5.18 -3.43
C THR A 92 -0.52 -5.38 -2.16
N THR A 93 -1.67 -4.72 -2.07
CA THR A 93 -2.60 -4.92 -0.95
C THR A 93 -3.02 -6.39 -0.80
N LEU A 94 -3.28 -7.11 -1.91
CA LEU A 94 -3.61 -8.54 -1.86
C LEU A 94 -2.48 -9.38 -1.27
N ALA A 95 -1.24 -9.11 -1.69
CA ALA A 95 -0.08 -9.80 -1.17
C ALA A 95 0.12 -9.50 0.32
N THR A 96 -0.10 -8.25 0.75
CA THR A 96 -0.07 -7.86 2.18
C THR A 96 -1.15 -8.58 3.00
N ILE A 97 -2.39 -8.64 2.53
CA ILE A 97 -3.46 -9.37 3.21
C ILE A 97 -3.10 -10.86 3.32
N PHE A 98 -2.50 -11.45 2.28
CA PHE A 98 -2.03 -12.83 2.31
C PHE A 98 -0.85 -13.04 3.26
N GLU A 99 0.12 -12.15 3.28
CA GLU A 99 1.25 -12.21 4.21
C GLU A 99 0.76 -12.18 5.67
N LEU A 100 -0.22 -11.32 5.98
CA LEU A 100 -0.81 -11.26 7.33
C LEU A 100 -1.44 -12.59 7.77
N LEU A 101 -2.03 -13.35 6.84
CA LEU A 101 -2.54 -14.69 7.11
C LEU A 101 -1.38 -15.67 7.39
N ILE A 102 -0.37 -15.69 6.51
CA ILE A 102 0.78 -16.61 6.63
C ILE A 102 1.58 -16.34 7.89
N SER A 103 1.72 -15.08 8.28
CA SER A 103 2.39 -14.67 9.52
C SER A 103 1.49 -14.78 10.76
N ARG A 104 0.25 -15.29 10.62
CA ARG A 104 -0.74 -15.47 11.70
C ARG A 104 -1.11 -14.18 12.45
N ASN A 105 -1.02 -13.04 11.78
CA ASN A 105 -1.51 -11.76 12.31
C ASN A 105 -3.04 -11.62 12.17
N ILE A 106 -3.62 -12.33 11.21
CA ILE A 106 -5.07 -12.47 11.03
C ILE A 106 -5.40 -13.96 10.85
N ASP A 107 -6.63 -14.35 11.19
CA ASP A 107 -7.11 -15.70 10.92
C ASP A 107 -7.68 -15.83 9.49
N PHE A 108 -8.07 -17.05 9.11
CA PHE A 108 -8.61 -17.31 7.79
C PHE A 108 -9.97 -16.63 7.52
N LEU A 109 -10.78 -16.39 8.56
CA LEU A 109 -12.06 -15.68 8.42
C LEU A 109 -11.81 -14.20 8.15
N ASP A 110 -10.92 -13.57 8.92
CA ASP A 110 -10.46 -12.19 8.72
C ASP A 110 -9.85 -12.02 7.33
N TYR A 111 -9.01 -12.96 6.90
CA TYR A 111 -8.43 -12.97 5.56
C TYR A 111 -9.50 -12.94 4.45
N LYS A 112 -10.49 -13.84 4.51
CA LYS A 112 -11.57 -13.89 3.50
C LYS A 112 -12.41 -12.62 3.52
N SER A 113 -12.69 -12.07 4.69
CA SER A 113 -13.45 -10.83 4.84
C SER A 113 -12.72 -9.63 4.19
N ASN A 114 -11.42 -9.48 4.49
CA ASN A 114 -10.60 -8.41 3.93
C ASN A 114 -10.40 -8.56 2.42
N LEU A 115 -10.17 -9.79 1.90
CA LEU A 115 -10.12 -10.03 0.46
C LEU A 115 -11.41 -9.63 -0.25
N LYS A 116 -12.56 -10.01 0.32
CA LYS A 116 -13.88 -9.66 -0.25
C LYS A 116 -14.06 -8.14 -0.28
N SER A 117 -13.82 -7.46 0.84
CA SER A 117 -13.94 -6.01 0.93
C SER A 117 -13.03 -5.30 -0.09
N TYR A 118 -11.79 -5.77 -0.23
CA TYR A 118 -10.86 -5.22 -1.21
C TYR A 118 -11.33 -5.46 -2.66
N ALA A 119 -11.84 -6.66 -2.97
CA ALA A 119 -12.38 -6.97 -4.30
C ALA A 119 -13.58 -6.09 -4.68
N GLU A 120 -14.46 -5.76 -3.72
CA GLU A 120 -15.62 -4.90 -3.93
C GLU A 120 -15.26 -3.43 -4.20
N ASN A 121 -14.06 -2.99 -3.80
CA ASN A 121 -13.63 -1.60 -3.84
C ASN A 121 -12.40 -1.35 -4.74
N SER A 122 -11.96 -2.35 -5.51
CA SER A 122 -10.76 -2.26 -6.36
C SER A 122 -11.02 -2.67 -7.81
N TRP A 123 -10.15 -2.21 -8.70
CA TRP A 123 -10.18 -2.55 -10.13
C TRP A 123 -9.30 -3.77 -10.42
N ILE A 124 -9.66 -4.93 -9.86
CA ILE A 124 -8.91 -6.19 -10.02
C ILE A 124 -9.78 -7.25 -10.67
N SER A 125 -9.18 -8.06 -11.56
CA SER A 125 -9.87 -9.16 -12.21
C SER A 125 -10.24 -10.27 -11.22
N ALA A 126 -11.41 -10.87 -11.42
CA ALA A 126 -11.88 -12.01 -10.63
C ALA A 126 -10.85 -13.15 -10.55
N ASP A 127 -10.10 -13.42 -11.62
CA ASP A 127 -9.08 -14.47 -11.66
C ASP A 127 -7.96 -14.24 -10.62
N ILE A 128 -7.52 -13.00 -10.42
CA ILE A 128 -6.51 -12.65 -9.41
C ILE A 128 -7.10 -12.85 -8.01
N ILE A 129 -8.34 -12.44 -7.78
CA ILE A 129 -9.00 -12.64 -6.48
C ILE A 129 -9.13 -14.14 -6.18
N GLN A 130 -9.53 -14.93 -7.17
CA GLN A 130 -9.65 -16.39 -7.08
C GLN A 130 -8.30 -17.05 -6.76
N GLU A 131 -7.21 -16.60 -7.39
CA GLU A 131 -5.85 -17.06 -7.08
C GLU A 131 -5.51 -16.85 -5.59
N TYR A 132 -5.84 -15.69 -5.03
CA TYR A 132 -5.60 -15.40 -3.62
C TYR A 132 -6.49 -16.22 -2.68
N ILE A 133 -7.76 -16.47 -3.04
CA ILE A 133 -8.63 -17.39 -2.29
C ILE A 133 -8.00 -18.79 -2.20
N GLU A 134 -7.54 -19.34 -3.33
CA GLU A 134 -6.92 -20.65 -3.42
C GLU A 134 -5.60 -20.72 -2.61
N LYS A 135 -4.79 -19.65 -2.67
CA LYS A 135 -3.59 -19.53 -1.82
C LYS A 135 -3.95 -19.57 -0.34
N GLY A 136 -4.95 -18.80 0.10
CA GLY A 136 -5.39 -18.79 1.49
C GLY A 136 -5.89 -20.15 1.95
N GLU A 137 -6.66 -20.87 1.13
CA GLU A 137 -7.16 -22.21 1.47
C GLU A 137 -6.05 -23.25 1.60
N LYS A 138 -5.01 -23.13 0.77
CA LYS A 138 -3.88 -24.04 0.75
C LYS A 138 -2.88 -23.80 1.87
N TYR A 139 -2.58 -22.54 2.20
CA TYR A 139 -1.47 -22.19 3.08
C TYR A 139 -1.90 -21.56 4.42
N GLY A 140 -3.16 -21.16 4.56
CA GLY A 140 -3.69 -20.48 5.75
C GLY A 140 -4.27 -21.41 6.83
N ARG A 141 -4.08 -22.72 6.71
CA ARG A 141 -4.55 -23.73 7.67
C ARG A 141 -3.40 -24.32 8.46
#